data_AF-A0A1F8MLR1-F1
#
_entry.id   AF-A0A1F8MLR1-F1
#
_cell.length_a   1.000
_cell.length_b   1.000
_cell.length_c   1.000
_cell.angle_alpha   90.00
_cell.angle_beta   90.00
_cell.angle_gamma   90.00
#
_symmetry.space_group_name_H-M   'P 1'
#
loop_
_entity.id
_entity.type
_entity.pdbx_description
1 polymer ?
#
loop_
_entity_poly.entity_id
_entity_poly.type
_entity_poly.pdbx_seq_one_letter_code
_entity_poly.pdbx_strand_id
1 'polypeptide(L)'
;MKQLRQSYGFDEVAIVPGDVTLNPDQTNTEFRISDITFSIPFITSAMDSVVDVKLAIQINKMGGLGVLNLDGIQSRYDNPDEVLEKIAKASDSEVTALMQKIYKEPIKDNLVGDRVKAIKAAGAVCAISLIPANTKRLAPIVEESGGDILVVQSTVTSARHISKSYHGLVFSELTDQIKMPIVVGNCVSYNACLELMRTGIAGVLVGVGPGAACTSREVLGIGVPQITATIDCAAARDEYFKESGKYVPIITDGGLRKGGDICKAFAAGTDAVMIGSPIAQTKEAPGRGYHWGMSHPHPALPRGTRIRVGTNTTLQKLLFG
;
A
#
# COMPACT_ATOMS: atom_id res chain seq x y z
N MET A 1 -20.28 -23.27 20.10
CA MET A 1 -18.93 -23.86 19.90
C MET A 1 -18.09 -22.89 19.08
N LYS A 2 -16.80 -22.71 19.40
CA LYS A 2 -15.88 -21.93 18.57
C LYS A 2 -15.39 -22.84 17.44
N GLN A 3 -15.42 -22.36 16.19
CA GLN A 3 -14.95 -23.09 15.01
C GLN A 3 -13.85 -22.30 14.31
N LEU A 4 -12.85 -23.01 13.76
CA LEU A 4 -11.84 -22.42 12.90
C LEU A 4 -12.35 -22.41 11.46
N ARG A 5 -12.23 -21.26 10.79
CA ARG A 5 -12.48 -21.15 9.36
C ARG A 5 -11.20 -21.50 8.61
N GLN A 6 -11.27 -22.50 7.73
CA GLN A 6 -10.18 -22.80 6.81
C GLN A 6 -10.00 -21.65 5.82
N SER A 7 -8.75 -21.27 5.56
CA SER A 7 -8.38 -20.16 4.68
C SER A 7 -7.15 -20.53 3.84
N TYR A 8 -7.00 -19.86 2.70
CA TYR A 8 -6.06 -20.22 1.64
C TYR A 8 -5.26 -19.00 1.19
N GLY A 9 -3.97 -19.17 1.00
CA GLY A 9 -3.04 -18.23 0.39
C GLY A 9 -2.71 -18.62 -1.05
N PHE A 10 -1.66 -17.99 -1.60
CA PHE A 10 -1.28 -18.19 -2.99
C PHE A 10 -0.74 -19.58 -3.28
N ASP A 11 -0.06 -20.22 -2.31
CA ASP A 11 0.57 -21.52 -2.52
C ASP A 11 -0.44 -22.68 -2.44
N GLU A 12 -1.61 -22.48 -1.83
CA GLU A 12 -2.65 -23.52 -1.73
C GLU A 12 -3.62 -23.57 -2.93
N VAL A 13 -3.52 -22.65 -3.90
CA VAL A 13 -4.46 -22.57 -5.03
C VAL A 13 -3.75 -22.45 -6.38
N ALA A 14 -4.44 -22.86 -7.45
CA ALA A 14 -4.04 -22.67 -8.84
C ALA A 14 -5.23 -22.21 -9.69
N ILE A 15 -4.96 -21.49 -10.77
CA ILE A 15 -5.99 -21.10 -11.75
C ILE A 15 -6.16 -22.26 -12.73
N VAL A 16 -7.40 -22.66 -12.96
CA VAL A 16 -7.75 -23.66 -13.97
C VAL A 16 -7.86 -22.98 -15.32
N PRO A 17 -7.19 -23.46 -16.39
CA PRO A 17 -7.36 -22.94 -17.74
C PRO A 17 -8.83 -22.99 -18.19
N GLY A 18 -9.29 -21.95 -18.86
CA GLY A 18 -10.62 -21.91 -19.48
C GLY A 18 -10.65 -22.63 -20.83
N ASP A 19 -11.85 -22.74 -21.40
CA ASP A 19 -12.10 -23.42 -22.69
C ASP A 19 -11.65 -22.59 -23.91
N VAL A 20 -11.37 -21.31 -23.72
CA VAL A 20 -11.02 -20.36 -24.78
C VAL A 20 -9.65 -19.75 -24.50
N THR A 21 -8.83 -19.65 -25.56
CA THR A 21 -7.55 -18.93 -25.52
C THR A 21 -7.68 -17.60 -26.26
N LEU A 22 -6.92 -16.61 -25.79
CA LEU A 22 -6.89 -15.26 -26.35
C LEU A 22 -5.44 -14.79 -26.38
N ASN A 23 -5.07 -14.04 -27.42
CA ASN A 23 -3.73 -13.46 -27.50
C ASN A 23 -3.56 -12.38 -26.41
N PRO A 24 -2.40 -12.32 -25.73
CA PRO A 24 -2.20 -11.37 -24.62
C PRO A 24 -2.45 -9.90 -24.97
N ASP A 25 -2.18 -9.48 -26.21
CA ASP A 25 -2.41 -8.12 -26.71
C ASP A 25 -3.89 -7.73 -26.81
N GLN A 26 -4.80 -8.69 -26.68
CA GLN A 26 -6.24 -8.47 -26.66
C GLN A 26 -6.80 -8.30 -25.23
N THR A 27 -5.93 -8.33 -24.21
CA THR A 27 -6.33 -8.11 -22.81
C THR A 27 -6.32 -6.61 -22.45
N ASN A 28 -7.25 -6.18 -21.61
CA ASN A 28 -7.22 -4.85 -21.00
C ASN A 28 -6.70 -4.97 -19.56
N THR A 29 -5.60 -4.27 -19.26
CA THR A 29 -4.98 -4.19 -17.93
C THR A 29 -5.22 -2.86 -17.23
N GLU A 30 -6.05 -1.99 -17.81
CA GLU A 30 -6.39 -0.72 -17.20
C GLU A 30 -7.12 -0.92 -15.88
N PHE A 31 -6.77 -0.10 -14.88
CA PHE A 31 -7.53 0.01 -13.64
C PHE A 31 -7.80 1.47 -13.32
N ARG A 32 -8.82 1.70 -12.49
CA ARG A 32 -9.29 3.04 -12.16
C ARG A 32 -9.50 3.22 -10.66
N ILE A 33 -9.06 4.35 -10.14
CA ILE A 33 -9.45 4.86 -8.81
C ILE A 33 -10.20 6.16 -9.04
N SER A 34 -11.49 6.19 -8.71
CA SER A 34 -12.38 7.32 -9.04
C SER A 34 -12.38 7.60 -10.55
N ASP A 35 -11.83 8.74 -10.96
CA ASP A 35 -11.73 9.27 -12.31
C ASP A 35 -10.32 9.13 -12.89
N ILE A 36 -9.36 8.64 -12.10
CA ILE A 36 -7.96 8.48 -12.49
C ILE A 36 -7.74 7.06 -13.02
N THR A 37 -7.31 6.95 -14.28
CA THR A 37 -7.06 5.67 -14.97
C THR A 37 -5.56 5.43 -15.11
N PHE A 38 -5.16 4.18 -14.94
CA PHE A 38 -3.78 3.70 -15.05
C PHE A 38 -3.74 2.54 -16.04
N SER A 39 -2.72 2.48 -16.88
CA SER A 39 -2.61 1.47 -17.94
C SER A 39 -2.23 0.08 -17.44
N ILE A 40 -1.61 -0.01 -16.26
CA ILE A 40 -1.24 -1.29 -15.62
C ILE A 40 -1.69 -1.30 -14.16
N PRO A 41 -2.09 -2.46 -13.61
CA PRO A 41 -2.75 -2.54 -12.31
C PRO A 41 -1.76 -2.73 -11.16
N PHE A 42 -0.67 -1.96 -11.20
CA PHE A 42 0.44 -2.05 -10.27
C PHE A 42 0.60 -0.77 -9.46
N ILE A 43 0.58 -0.93 -8.13
CA ILE A 43 0.74 0.13 -7.15
C ILE A 43 1.98 -0.19 -6.30
N THR A 44 2.84 0.77 -6.02
CA THR A 44 3.97 0.52 -5.10
C THR A 44 3.50 0.45 -3.65
N SER A 45 4.02 -0.48 -2.86
CA SER A 45 3.86 -0.40 -1.39
C SER A 45 4.45 0.91 -0.87
N ALA A 46 3.68 1.64 -0.05
CA ALA A 46 4.09 2.91 0.54
C ALA A 46 5.14 2.70 1.65
N MET A 47 6.36 2.39 1.25
CA MET A 47 7.48 2.09 2.13
C MET A 47 8.72 2.82 1.63
N ASP A 48 9.50 3.41 2.54
CA ASP A 48 10.68 4.20 2.20
C ASP A 48 11.76 3.40 1.45
N SER A 49 11.75 2.07 1.57
CA SER A 49 12.65 1.19 0.82
C SER A 49 12.19 0.92 -0.61
N VAL A 50 10.93 1.21 -0.94
CA VAL A 50 10.26 0.84 -2.19
C VAL A 50 10.09 2.06 -3.09
N VAL A 51 9.68 3.19 -2.54
CA VAL A 51 9.28 4.36 -3.33
C VAL A 51 9.77 5.65 -2.70
N ASP A 52 10.48 6.42 -3.52
CA ASP A 52 10.82 7.82 -3.31
C ASP A 52 10.10 8.68 -4.37
N VAL A 53 10.34 9.99 -4.36
CA VAL A 53 9.78 10.91 -5.36
C VAL A 53 10.17 10.49 -6.79
N LYS A 54 11.43 10.05 -7.00
CA LYS A 54 11.94 9.68 -8.32
C LYS A 54 11.22 8.45 -8.87
N LEU A 55 11.11 7.39 -8.07
CA LEU A 55 10.44 6.15 -8.44
C LEU A 55 8.93 6.34 -8.60
N ALA A 56 8.29 7.18 -7.77
CA ALA A 56 6.87 7.50 -7.92
C ALA A 56 6.57 8.15 -9.29
N ILE A 57 7.44 9.05 -9.75
CA ILE A 57 7.34 9.64 -11.08
C ILE A 57 7.59 8.59 -12.18
N GLN A 58 8.62 7.75 -12.01
CA GLN A 58 8.99 6.74 -13.01
C GLN A 58 7.90 5.70 -13.22
N ILE A 59 7.35 5.13 -12.14
CA ILE A 59 6.30 4.11 -12.26
C ILE A 59 5.02 4.70 -12.88
N ASN A 60 4.71 5.97 -12.60
CA ASN A 60 3.56 6.63 -13.21
C ASN A 60 3.75 6.86 -14.71
N LYS A 61 4.94 7.25 -15.15
CA LYS A 61 5.28 7.33 -16.59
C LYS A 61 5.20 5.97 -17.30
N MET A 62 5.35 4.87 -16.56
CA MET A 62 5.17 3.50 -17.05
C MET A 62 3.71 3.02 -16.96
N GLY A 63 2.78 3.86 -16.51
CA GLY A 63 1.35 3.56 -16.46
C GLY A 63 0.85 2.99 -15.13
N GLY A 64 1.71 2.84 -14.11
CA GLY A 64 1.32 2.38 -12.76
C GLY A 64 1.12 3.54 -11.77
N LEU A 65 1.05 3.22 -10.48
CA LEU A 65 0.90 4.21 -9.40
C LEU A 65 1.98 4.09 -8.33
N GLY A 66 2.71 5.19 -8.11
CA GLY A 66 3.62 5.34 -6.98
C GLY A 66 2.92 5.97 -5.79
N VAL A 67 3.01 5.34 -4.62
CA VAL A 67 2.37 5.83 -3.38
C VAL A 67 3.44 6.23 -2.37
N LEU A 68 3.70 7.52 -2.22
CA LEU A 68 4.76 8.03 -1.37
C LEU A 68 4.35 7.97 0.12
N ASN A 69 5.20 7.40 0.97
CA ASN A 69 4.99 7.39 2.42
C ASN A 69 5.44 8.72 3.06
N LEU A 70 4.49 9.56 3.51
CA LEU A 70 4.81 10.82 4.19
C LEU A 70 4.85 10.72 5.71
N ASP A 71 4.61 9.55 6.29
CA ASP A 71 5.05 9.22 7.65
C ASP A 71 6.50 8.75 7.69
N GLY A 72 7.11 8.56 6.53
CA GLY A 72 8.43 8.00 6.33
C GLY A 72 9.58 9.00 6.40
N ILE A 73 10.66 8.67 5.71
CA ILE A 73 11.92 9.44 5.68
C ILE A 73 11.76 10.69 4.80
N GLN A 74 10.95 10.61 3.75
CA GLN A 74 10.77 11.65 2.73
C GLN A 74 10.35 13.01 3.29
N SER A 75 9.58 13.02 4.38
CA SER A 75 9.03 14.21 5.02
C SER A 75 9.76 14.60 6.31
N ARG A 76 10.78 13.84 6.73
CA ARG A 76 11.55 14.08 7.97
C ARG A 76 12.91 14.70 7.68
N TYR A 77 13.46 14.46 6.49
CA TYR A 77 14.81 14.86 6.13
C TYR A 77 14.86 15.58 4.79
N ASP A 78 15.67 16.65 4.75
CA ASP A 78 15.93 17.41 3.53
C ASP A 78 16.63 16.54 2.47
N ASN A 79 17.58 15.71 2.91
CA ASN A 79 18.31 14.72 2.10
C ASN A 79 17.92 13.27 2.50
N PRO A 80 16.75 12.75 2.05
CA PRO A 80 16.30 11.41 2.39
C PRO A 80 17.27 10.32 1.87
N ASP A 81 17.93 10.57 0.73
CA ASP A 81 18.86 9.62 0.11
C ASP A 81 20.03 9.24 1.03
N GLU A 82 20.58 10.19 1.80
CA GLU A 82 21.66 9.92 2.76
C GLU A 82 21.19 9.05 3.93
N VAL A 83 19.95 9.26 4.38
CA VAL A 83 19.36 8.50 5.48
C VAL A 83 19.08 7.06 5.06
N LEU A 84 18.53 6.89 3.87
CA LEU A 84 18.31 5.58 3.26
C LEU A 84 19.61 4.81 3.07
N GLU A 85 20.70 5.51 2.69
CA GLU A 85 22.02 4.89 2.58
C GLU A 85 22.58 4.42 3.92
N LYS A 86 22.39 5.21 4.98
CA LYS A 86 22.76 4.82 6.35
C LYS A 86 22.00 3.57 6.78
N ILE A 87 20.70 3.48 6.50
CA ILE A 87 19.89 2.30 6.80
C ILE A 87 20.38 1.09 6.01
N ALA A 88 20.67 1.23 4.72
CA ALA A 88 21.13 0.13 3.88
C ALA A 88 22.51 -0.42 4.34
N LYS A 89 23.41 0.45 4.79
CA LYS A 89 24.77 0.07 5.25
C LYS A 89 24.82 -0.46 6.69
N ALA A 90 23.77 -0.26 7.49
CA ALA A 90 23.76 -0.70 8.88
C ALA A 90 23.85 -2.24 9.00
N SER A 91 24.49 -2.73 10.06
CA SER A 91 24.49 -4.16 10.39
C SER A 91 23.11 -4.62 10.87
N ASP A 92 22.80 -5.91 10.72
CA ASP A 92 21.51 -6.46 11.17
C ASP A 92 21.29 -6.31 12.68
N SER A 93 22.37 -6.30 13.48
CA SER A 93 22.31 -6.09 14.93
C SER A 93 21.98 -4.65 15.34
N GLU A 94 22.33 -3.67 14.51
CA GLU A 94 22.20 -2.24 14.85
C GLU A 94 21.00 -1.57 14.16
N VAL A 95 20.52 -2.16 13.06
CA VAL A 95 19.56 -1.51 12.17
C VAL A 95 18.25 -1.15 12.86
N THR A 96 17.72 -1.99 13.75
CA THR A 96 16.47 -1.72 14.46
C THR A 96 16.58 -0.46 15.32
N ALA A 97 17.66 -0.36 16.12
CA ALA A 97 17.90 0.80 16.97
C ALA A 97 18.16 2.08 16.14
N LEU A 98 18.91 1.94 15.04
CA LEU A 98 19.16 3.03 14.10
C LEU A 98 17.86 3.55 13.49
N MET A 99 17.01 2.66 12.99
CA MET A 99 15.72 3.02 12.39
C MET A 99 14.79 3.65 13.41
N GLN A 100 14.71 3.12 14.64
CA GLN A 100 13.94 3.76 15.71
C GLN A 100 14.43 5.18 16.01
N LYS A 101 15.74 5.45 15.92
CA LYS A 101 16.28 6.81 16.05
C LYS A 101 15.90 7.69 14.86
N ILE A 102 16.06 7.19 13.63
CA ILE A 102 15.78 7.92 12.39
C ILE A 102 14.31 8.35 12.31
N TYR A 103 13.38 7.45 12.63
CA TYR A 103 11.94 7.72 12.50
C TYR A 103 11.36 8.52 13.68
N LYS A 104 12.16 8.84 14.71
CA LYS A 104 11.77 9.79 15.78
C LYS A 104 11.87 11.25 15.35
N GLU A 105 12.68 11.57 14.35
CA GLU A 105 12.77 12.92 13.79
C GLU A 105 11.37 13.37 13.34
N PRO A 106 10.83 14.52 13.78
CA PRO A 106 9.47 14.91 13.47
C PRO A 106 9.24 15.10 11.96
N ILE A 107 8.00 14.86 11.54
CA ILE A 107 7.56 15.17 10.17
C ILE A 107 7.55 16.69 10.00
N LYS A 108 8.20 17.18 8.94
CA LYS A 108 8.29 18.60 8.60
C LYS A 108 7.27 18.95 7.53
N ASP A 109 6.35 19.87 7.84
CA ASP A 109 5.21 20.20 6.99
C ASP A 109 5.61 20.83 5.65
N ASN A 110 6.68 21.62 5.65
CA ASN A 110 7.24 22.15 4.40
C ASN A 110 7.70 21.03 3.47
N LEU A 111 8.35 19.99 4.01
CA LEU A 111 8.80 18.86 3.20
C LEU A 111 7.63 18.06 2.65
N VAL A 112 6.53 17.87 3.41
CA VAL A 112 5.30 17.23 2.90
C VAL A 112 4.84 17.94 1.62
N GLY A 113 4.70 19.26 1.66
CA GLY A 113 4.29 20.04 0.49
C GLY A 113 5.30 20.01 -0.64
N ASP A 114 6.60 20.09 -0.34
CA ASP A 114 7.67 20.07 -1.34
C ASP A 114 7.73 18.72 -2.10
N ARG A 115 7.53 17.60 -1.40
CA ARG A 115 7.51 16.27 -2.05
C ARG A 115 6.30 16.10 -2.96
N VAL A 116 5.12 16.57 -2.55
CA VAL A 116 3.91 16.56 -3.39
C VAL A 116 4.14 17.40 -4.63
N LYS A 117 4.59 18.66 -4.46
CA LYS A 117 4.87 19.57 -5.58
C LYS A 117 5.93 19.01 -6.54
N ALA A 118 6.95 18.31 -6.05
CA ALA A 118 7.96 17.69 -6.89
C ALA A 118 7.39 16.60 -7.81
N ILE A 119 6.48 15.74 -7.31
CA ILE A 119 5.80 14.74 -8.14
C ILE A 119 4.90 15.42 -9.17
N LYS A 120 4.11 16.40 -8.74
CA LYS A 120 3.18 17.14 -9.61
C LYS A 120 3.89 17.94 -10.70
N ALA A 121 5.02 18.57 -10.39
CA ALA A 121 5.82 19.31 -11.36
C ALA A 121 6.37 18.43 -12.50
N ALA A 122 6.50 17.12 -12.27
CA ALA A 122 6.88 16.15 -13.29
C ALA A 122 5.69 15.64 -14.13
N GLY A 123 4.48 16.14 -13.89
CA GLY A 123 3.25 15.73 -14.58
C GLY A 123 2.72 14.36 -14.14
N ALA A 124 3.21 13.80 -13.03
CA ALA A 124 2.80 12.50 -12.54
C ALA A 124 1.60 12.58 -11.58
N VAL A 125 0.80 11.51 -11.54
CA VAL A 125 -0.23 11.33 -10.50
C VAL A 125 0.45 11.18 -9.13
N CYS A 126 0.07 12.02 -8.18
CA CYS A 126 0.63 12.06 -6.83
C CYS A 126 -0.29 11.35 -5.83
N ALA A 127 0.00 10.08 -5.53
CA ALA A 127 -0.61 9.37 -4.41
C ALA A 127 0.27 9.43 -3.16
N ILE A 128 -0.35 9.78 -2.03
CA ILE A 128 0.32 9.92 -0.73
C ILE A 128 -0.28 8.95 0.28
N SER A 129 0.57 8.24 1.03
CA SER A 129 0.15 7.43 2.18
C SER A 129 0.41 8.15 3.50
N LEU A 130 -0.59 8.09 4.37
CA LEU A 130 -0.56 8.56 5.75
C LEU A 130 -1.14 7.50 6.70
N ILE A 131 -0.58 7.40 7.91
CA ILE A 131 -1.16 6.62 9.00
C ILE A 131 -2.35 7.36 9.62
N PRO A 132 -3.36 6.64 10.16
CA PRO A 132 -4.54 7.27 10.74
C PRO A 132 -4.27 8.38 11.77
N ALA A 133 -3.19 8.24 12.54
CA ALA A 133 -2.82 9.20 13.58
C ALA A 133 -2.40 10.57 13.03
N ASN A 134 -1.85 10.62 11.82
CA ASN A 134 -1.35 11.85 11.20
C ASN A 134 -2.26 12.37 10.07
N THR A 135 -3.23 11.57 9.62
CA THR A 135 -4.13 11.92 8.51
C THR A 135 -4.83 13.26 8.71
N LYS A 136 -5.46 13.52 9.87
CA LYS A 136 -6.18 14.79 10.10
C LYS A 136 -5.31 16.03 9.94
N ARG A 137 -4.02 15.92 10.30
CA ARG A 137 -3.08 17.04 10.28
C ARG A 137 -2.46 17.24 8.89
N LEU A 138 -2.11 16.14 8.22
CA LEU A 138 -1.31 16.17 7.00
C LEU A 138 -2.14 16.12 5.72
N ALA A 139 -3.35 15.56 5.75
CA ALA A 139 -4.20 15.49 4.55
C ALA A 139 -4.52 16.87 3.94
N PRO A 140 -4.84 17.93 4.73
CA PRO A 140 -5.05 19.26 4.16
C PRO A 140 -3.80 19.81 3.44
N ILE A 141 -2.60 19.61 4.02
CA ILE A 141 -1.34 20.05 3.42
C ILE A 141 -1.09 19.35 2.08
N VAL A 142 -1.40 18.05 2.01
CA VAL A 142 -1.29 17.26 0.78
C VAL A 142 -2.27 17.77 -0.28
N GLU A 143 -3.52 18.05 0.09
CA GLU A 143 -4.53 18.60 -0.81
C GLU A 143 -4.14 19.98 -1.35
N GLU A 144 -3.77 20.91 -0.45
CA GLU A 144 -3.34 22.27 -0.81
C GLU A 144 -2.09 22.27 -1.72
N SER A 145 -1.24 21.25 -1.58
CA SER A 145 -0.06 21.07 -2.43
C SER A 145 -0.36 20.40 -3.77
N GLY A 146 -1.60 19.97 -4.01
CA GLY A 146 -2.07 19.40 -5.27
C GLY A 146 -1.96 17.88 -5.37
N GLY A 147 -2.00 17.15 -4.24
CA GLY A 147 -2.10 15.69 -4.25
C GLY A 147 -3.34 15.19 -5.01
N ASP A 148 -3.26 13.99 -5.59
CA ASP A 148 -4.32 13.41 -6.42
C ASP A 148 -5.07 12.28 -5.72
N ILE A 149 -4.37 11.47 -4.92
CA ILE A 149 -4.95 10.33 -4.20
C ILE A 149 -4.41 10.33 -2.78
N LEU A 150 -5.30 10.19 -1.80
CA LEU A 150 -4.92 9.99 -0.41
C LEU A 150 -5.08 8.51 -0.05
N VAL A 151 -4.03 7.91 0.48
CA VAL A 151 -4.05 6.56 1.03
C VAL A 151 -3.95 6.64 2.55
N VAL A 152 -4.96 6.15 3.27
CA VAL A 152 -4.89 6.00 4.72
C VAL A 152 -4.53 4.56 5.05
N GLN A 153 -3.27 4.34 5.41
CA GLN A 153 -2.72 2.99 5.56
C GLN A 153 -2.31 2.68 6.99
N SER A 154 -2.73 1.51 7.47
CA SER A 154 -2.32 0.92 8.73
C SER A 154 -2.27 -0.60 8.62
N THR A 155 -1.70 -1.30 9.60
CA THR A 155 -1.69 -2.77 9.58
C THR A 155 -3.12 -3.34 9.55
N VAL A 156 -4.03 -2.78 10.33
CA VAL A 156 -5.44 -3.21 10.41
C VAL A 156 -6.30 -1.98 10.61
N THR A 157 -7.24 -1.76 9.69
CA THR A 157 -8.13 -0.60 9.70
C THR A 157 -9.59 -1.07 9.74
N SER A 158 -10.39 -0.40 10.57
CA SER A 158 -11.84 -0.53 10.65
C SER A 158 -12.49 0.83 10.47
N ALA A 159 -13.73 0.86 9.98
CA ALA A 159 -14.49 2.11 9.83
C ALA A 159 -14.76 2.79 11.18
N ARG A 160 -14.88 1.99 12.25
CA ARG A 160 -15.15 2.45 13.61
C ARG A 160 -13.92 2.26 14.48
N HIS A 161 -13.48 3.34 15.13
CA HIS A 161 -12.43 3.31 16.14
C HIS A 161 -12.97 3.84 17.47
N ILE A 162 -12.92 3.01 18.52
CA ILE A 162 -13.39 3.39 19.85
C ILE A 162 -12.19 3.87 20.66
N SER A 163 -12.22 5.13 21.07
CA SER A 163 -11.17 5.76 21.87
C SER A 163 -11.77 6.58 23.01
N LYS A 164 -11.00 6.76 24.08
CA LYS A 164 -11.29 7.74 25.14
C LYS A 164 -10.97 9.18 24.70
N SER A 165 -10.27 9.35 23.58
CA SER A 165 -9.96 10.66 23.01
C SER A 165 -11.20 11.28 22.39
N TYR A 166 -11.36 12.60 22.54
CA TYR A 166 -12.60 13.32 22.18
C TYR A 166 -13.00 13.21 20.68
N HIS A 167 -12.04 13.03 19.75
CA HIS A 167 -12.36 12.86 18.32
C HIS A 167 -11.24 12.14 17.53
N GLY A 168 -11.35 10.81 17.35
CA GLY A 168 -10.48 10.02 16.47
C GLY A 168 -10.71 10.30 14.98
N LEU A 169 -9.93 9.68 14.09
CA LEU A 169 -10.17 9.76 12.65
C LEU A 169 -11.51 9.08 12.30
N VAL A 170 -12.40 9.83 11.64
CA VAL A 170 -13.69 9.35 11.14
C VAL A 170 -13.67 9.49 9.63
N PHE A 171 -13.81 8.38 8.90
CA PHE A 171 -13.63 8.40 7.46
C PHE A 171 -14.72 9.17 6.71
N SER A 172 -15.96 9.17 7.18
CA SER A 172 -17.03 9.95 6.56
C SER A 172 -16.77 11.46 6.65
N GLU A 173 -16.27 11.93 7.81
CA GLU A 173 -15.86 13.33 7.96
C GLU A 173 -14.65 13.65 7.06
N LEU A 174 -13.71 12.71 6.94
CA LEU A 174 -12.54 12.89 6.07
C LEU A 174 -12.94 12.99 4.60
N THR A 175 -13.86 12.14 4.13
CA THR A 175 -14.37 12.18 2.74
C THR A 175 -15.20 13.43 2.45
N ASP A 176 -15.82 14.04 3.46
CA ASP A 176 -16.54 15.31 3.30
C ASP A 176 -15.57 16.51 3.23
N GLN A 177 -14.42 16.41 3.91
CA GLN A 177 -13.43 17.49 4.01
C GLN A 177 -12.39 17.47 2.88
N ILE A 178 -11.97 16.28 2.46
CA ILE A 178 -10.92 16.07 1.47
C ILE A 178 -11.55 15.62 0.15
N LYS A 179 -11.25 16.34 -0.93
CA LYS A 179 -11.78 16.09 -2.28
C LYS A 179 -11.02 14.99 -3.01
N MET A 180 -9.75 14.78 -2.68
CA MET A 180 -8.98 13.68 -3.25
C MET A 180 -9.68 12.34 -2.98
N PRO A 181 -9.77 11.42 -3.94
CA PRO A 181 -10.20 10.05 -3.66
C PRO A 181 -9.35 9.42 -2.56
N ILE A 182 -10.02 8.85 -1.56
CA ILE A 182 -9.39 8.25 -0.38
C ILE A 182 -9.39 6.73 -0.51
N VAL A 183 -8.22 6.12 -0.56
CA VAL A 183 -8.04 4.66 -0.46
C VAL A 183 -7.70 4.31 0.98
N VAL A 184 -8.33 3.28 1.54
CA VAL A 184 -8.14 2.93 2.95
C VAL A 184 -7.70 1.48 3.11
N GLY A 185 -6.75 1.23 4.00
CA GLY A 185 -6.39 -0.12 4.35
C GLY A 185 -5.46 -0.24 5.57
N ASN A 186 -5.13 -1.45 6.00
CA ASN A 186 -5.55 -2.70 5.37
C ASN A 186 -6.77 -3.32 6.06
N CYS A 187 -7.58 -4.03 5.28
CA CYS A 187 -8.74 -4.81 5.74
C CYS A 187 -8.61 -6.27 5.27
N VAL A 188 -9.26 -7.22 5.92
CA VAL A 188 -9.22 -8.66 5.56
C VAL A 188 -10.54 -9.39 5.75
N SER A 189 -11.62 -8.69 6.14
CA SER A 189 -12.91 -9.32 6.40
C SER A 189 -14.03 -8.63 5.65
N TYR A 190 -15.04 -9.40 5.26
CA TYR A 190 -16.23 -8.93 4.54
C TYR A 190 -16.87 -7.72 5.24
N ASN A 191 -17.22 -7.87 6.53
CA ASN A 191 -17.96 -6.84 7.27
C ASN A 191 -17.16 -5.54 7.43
N ALA A 192 -15.86 -5.63 7.76
CA ALA A 192 -15.04 -4.44 7.90
C ALA A 192 -14.86 -3.72 6.54
N CYS A 193 -14.72 -4.49 5.45
CA CYS A 193 -14.62 -3.97 4.09
C CYS A 193 -15.90 -3.22 3.69
N LEU A 194 -17.06 -3.84 3.91
CA LEU A 194 -18.37 -3.24 3.62
C LEU A 194 -18.62 -1.97 4.43
N GLU A 195 -18.31 -1.97 5.73
CA GLU A 195 -18.42 -0.76 6.56
C GLU A 195 -17.48 0.35 6.09
N LEU A 196 -16.25 0.02 5.68
CA LEU A 196 -15.31 0.99 5.13
C LEU A 196 -15.84 1.63 3.85
N MET A 197 -16.35 0.84 2.89
CA MET A 197 -16.92 1.39 1.65
C MET A 197 -18.08 2.34 1.90
N ARG A 198 -18.96 2.01 2.86
CA ARG A 198 -20.09 2.86 3.27
C ARG A 198 -19.69 4.22 3.83
N THR A 199 -18.42 4.40 4.21
CA THR A 199 -17.92 5.73 4.63
C THR A 199 -17.68 6.68 3.47
N GLY A 200 -17.70 6.21 2.21
CA GLY A 200 -17.52 7.05 1.02
C GLY A 200 -16.16 6.94 0.34
N ILE A 201 -15.25 6.11 0.87
CA ILE A 201 -13.90 5.89 0.30
C ILE A 201 -13.93 5.42 -1.16
N ALA A 202 -12.80 5.58 -1.84
CA ALA A 202 -12.60 5.33 -3.26
C ALA A 202 -11.80 4.05 -3.57
N GLY A 203 -11.34 3.32 -2.55
CA GLY A 203 -10.65 2.03 -2.72
C GLY A 203 -10.30 1.38 -1.39
N VAL A 204 -10.08 0.06 -1.39
CA VAL A 204 -9.70 -0.69 -0.19
C VAL A 204 -8.40 -1.47 -0.43
N LEU A 205 -7.40 -1.30 0.45
CA LEU A 205 -6.24 -2.20 0.48
C LEU A 205 -6.57 -3.43 1.34
N VAL A 206 -6.24 -4.61 0.83
CA VAL A 206 -6.57 -5.89 1.43
C VAL A 206 -5.32 -6.69 1.75
N GLY A 207 -5.10 -7.00 3.03
CA GLY A 207 -4.01 -7.89 3.46
C GLY A 207 -3.47 -7.60 4.86
N VAL A 208 -3.36 -8.63 5.69
CA VAL A 208 -2.77 -8.54 7.04
C VAL A 208 -1.84 -9.73 7.26
N GLY A 209 -0.54 -9.44 7.34
CA GLY A 209 0.49 -10.43 7.65
C GLY A 209 1.22 -11.15 6.50
N PRO A 210 0.81 -11.17 5.22
CA PRO A 210 1.54 -11.94 4.20
C PRO A 210 2.71 -11.18 3.56
N GLY A 211 2.90 -9.90 3.88
CA GLY A 211 4.02 -9.09 3.38
C GLY A 211 5.38 -9.66 3.78
N ALA A 212 6.36 -9.63 2.87
CA ALA A 212 7.67 -10.25 3.06
C ALA A 212 8.45 -9.71 4.27
N ALA A 213 8.31 -8.42 4.58
CA ALA A 213 8.95 -7.77 5.72
C ALA A 213 8.03 -7.70 6.97
N CYS A 214 6.84 -8.28 6.93
CA CYS A 214 5.85 -8.21 8.00
C CYS A 214 6.03 -9.37 9.00
N THR A 215 6.07 -9.06 10.29
CA THR A 215 6.14 -10.08 11.36
C THR A 215 4.85 -10.14 12.19
N SER A 216 3.74 -9.57 11.71
CA SER A 216 2.50 -9.47 12.51
C SER A 216 1.92 -10.84 12.91
N ARG A 217 2.04 -11.87 12.07
CA ARG A 217 1.59 -13.22 12.43
C ARG A 217 2.41 -13.81 13.58
N GLU A 218 3.71 -13.59 13.56
CA GLU A 218 4.64 -14.10 14.58
C GLU A 218 4.52 -13.30 15.88
N VAL A 219 4.48 -11.96 15.79
CA VAL A 219 4.51 -11.07 16.95
C VAL A 219 3.13 -10.91 17.60
N LEU A 220 2.05 -10.86 16.80
CA LEU A 220 0.69 -10.56 17.29
C LEU A 220 -0.28 -11.73 17.14
N GLY A 221 0.06 -12.79 16.40
CA GLY A 221 -0.85 -13.89 16.13
C GLY A 221 -2.02 -13.54 15.20
N ILE A 222 -1.96 -12.40 14.50
CA ILE A 222 -3.03 -11.94 13.60
C ILE A 222 -2.60 -12.00 12.14
N GLY A 223 -3.49 -12.49 11.29
CA GLY A 223 -3.34 -12.47 9.85
C GLY A 223 -4.35 -13.38 9.17
N VAL A 224 -4.55 -13.15 7.88
CA VAL A 224 -5.43 -13.98 7.03
C VAL A 224 -4.64 -14.37 5.78
N PRO A 225 -4.72 -15.63 5.31
CA PRO A 225 -4.21 -16.02 4.01
C PRO A 225 -4.82 -15.18 2.87
N GLN A 226 -3.96 -14.71 1.95
CA GLN A 226 -4.28 -13.57 1.08
C GLN A 226 -5.41 -13.85 0.08
N ILE A 227 -5.54 -15.08 -0.43
CA ILE A 227 -6.61 -15.41 -1.39
C ILE A 227 -7.96 -15.32 -0.70
N THR A 228 -8.11 -15.91 0.50
CA THR A 228 -9.34 -15.78 1.28
C THR A 228 -9.68 -14.34 1.61
N ALA A 229 -8.70 -13.54 2.05
CA ALA A 229 -8.94 -12.13 2.37
C ALA A 229 -9.43 -11.34 1.14
N THR A 230 -8.81 -11.59 -0.02
CA THR A 230 -9.16 -10.91 -1.28
C THR A 230 -10.58 -11.28 -1.72
N ILE A 231 -10.94 -12.57 -1.69
CA ILE A 231 -12.29 -13.04 -2.05
C ILE A 231 -13.35 -12.44 -1.11
N ASP A 232 -13.10 -12.43 0.20
CA ASP A 232 -14.06 -11.87 1.17
C ASP A 232 -14.31 -10.37 0.93
N CYS A 233 -13.25 -9.62 0.66
CA CYS A 233 -13.35 -8.19 0.39
C CYS A 233 -13.94 -7.89 -0.99
N ALA A 234 -13.66 -8.73 -1.99
CA ALA A 234 -14.30 -8.68 -3.31
C ALA A 234 -15.81 -8.93 -3.21
N ALA A 235 -16.24 -9.93 -2.43
CA ALA A 235 -17.66 -10.17 -2.18
C ALA A 235 -18.34 -8.96 -1.49
N ALA A 236 -17.65 -8.30 -0.55
CA ALA A 236 -18.15 -7.10 0.10
C ALA A 236 -18.29 -5.91 -0.88
N ARG A 237 -17.35 -5.75 -1.81
CA ARG A 237 -17.47 -4.76 -2.90
C ARG A 237 -18.69 -5.04 -3.75
N ASP A 238 -18.89 -6.29 -4.16
CA ASP A 238 -19.98 -6.65 -5.07
C ASP A 238 -21.34 -6.42 -4.39
N GLU A 239 -21.44 -6.67 -3.08
CA GLU A 239 -22.63 -6.29 -2.30
C GLU A 239 -22.82 -4.78 -2.25
N TYR A 240 -21.77 -4.02 -1.90
CA TYR A 240 -21.85 -2.56 -1.86
C TYR A 240 -22.23 -1.96 -3.22
N PHE A 241 -21.73 -2.52 -4.32
CA PHE A 241 -22.09 -2.10 -5.67
C PHE A 241 -23.56 -2.35 -5.97
N LYS A 242 -24.13 -3.49 -5.56
CA LYS A 242 -25.58 -3.75 -5.67
C LYS A 242 -26.41 -2.79 -4.82
N GLU A 243 -25.94 -2.47 -3.61
CA GLU A 243 -26.62 -1.56 -2.68
C GLU A 243 -26.60 -0.09 -3.17
N SER A 244 -25.48 0.37 -3.72
CA SER A 244 -25.21 1.81 -3.94
C SER A 244 -25.01 2.23 -5.40
N GLY A 245 -24.77 1.29 -6.30
CA GLY A 245 -24.31 1.56 -7.67
C GLY A 245 -22.86 2.07 -7.77
N LYS A 246 -22.14 2.21 -6.65
CA LYS A 246 -20.75 2.70 -6.62
C LYS A 246 -19.76 1.54 -6.57
N TYR A 247 -18.89 1.46 -7.57
CA TYR A 247 -17.83 0.46 -7.62
C TYR A 247 -16.59 0.94 -6.87
N VAL A 248 -16.18 0.21 -5.83
CA VAL A 248 -14.99 0.54 -5.02
C VAL A 248 -13.91 -0.52 -5.25
N PRO A 249 -12.77 -0.18 -5.87
CA PRO A 249 -11.74 -1.16 -6.21
C PRO A 249 -11.11 -1.82 -4.99
N ILE A 250 -10.84 -3.12 -5.13
CA ILE A 250 -10.08 -3.94 -4.20
C ILE A 250 -8.62 -4.00 -4.65
N ILE A 251 -7.71 -3.67 -3.75
CA ILE A 251 -6.27 -3.65 -4.01
C ILE A 251 -5.60 -4.66 -3.08
N THR A 252 -5.10 -5.76 -3.64
CA THR A 252 -4.41 -6.80 -2.86
C THR A 252 -3.02 -6.30 -2.45
N ASP A 253 -2.76 -6.22 -1.15
CA ASP A 253 -1.51 -5.72 -0.56
C ASP A 253 -0.81 -6.81 0.28
N GLY A 254 0.25 -7.38 -0.28
CA GLY A 254 1.13 -8.32 0.39
C GLY A 254 1.07 -9.76 -0.13
N GLY A 255 2.12 -10.53 0.13
CA GLY A 255 2.23 -11.95 -0.25
C GLY A 255 2.62 -12.23 -1.70
N LEU A 256 2.66 -11.21 -2.56
CA LEU A 256 2.97 -11.34 -3.99
C LEU A 256 4.48 -11.44 -4.23
N ARG A 257 4.97 -12.56 -4.78
CA ARG A 257 6.40 -12.80 -5.03
C ARG A 257 6.72 -13.03 -6.50
N LYS A 258 5.78 -13.59 -7.26
CA LYS A 258 5.93 -14.00 -8.66
C LYS A 258 4.68 -13.65 -9.47
N GLY A 259 4.79 -13.62 -10.79
CA GLY A 259 3.67 -13.29 -11.69
C GLY A 259 2.44 -14.19 -11.48
N GLY A 260 2.65 -15.47 -11.17
CA GLY A 260 1.55 -16.38 -10.85
C GLY A 260 0.73 -15.98 -9.61
N ASP A 261 1.35 -15.34 -8.60
CA ASP A 261 0.61 -14.86 -7.43
C ASP A 261 -0.28 -13.67 -7.81
N ILE A 262 0.22 -12.79 -8.69
CA ILE A 262 -0.54 -11.65 -9.24
C ILE A 262 -1.76 -12.19 -9.99
N CYS A 263 -1.58 -13.15 -10.91
CA CYS A 263 -2.69 -13.75 -11.64
C CYS A 263 -3.75 -14.34 -10.69
N LYS A 264 -3.31 -15.04 -9.63
CA LYS A 264 -4.22 -15.62 -8.63
C LYS A 264 -4.97 -14.54 -7.84
N ALA A 265 -4.36 -13.39 -7.59
CA ALA A 265 -5.01 -12.26 -6.94
C ALA A 265 -6.11 -11.65 -7.83
N PHE A 266 -5.88 -11.53 -9.15
CA PHE A 266 -6.93 -11.11 -10.10
C PHE A 266 -8.06 -12.14 -10.17
N ALA A 267 -7.74 -13.44 -10.24
CA ALA A 267 -8.75 -14.49 -10.20
C ALA A 267 -9.55 -14.48 -8.87
N ALA A 268 -8.95 -14.02 -7.77
CA ALA A 268 -9.61 -13.84 -6.48
C ALA A 268 -10.48 -12.58 -6.38
N GLY A 269 -10.48 -11.71 -7.40
CA GLY A 269 -11.35 -10.54 -7.50
C GLY A 269 -10.69 -9.19 -7.17
N THR A 270 -9.36 -9.09 -7.19
CA THR A 270 -8.65 -7.80 -7.08
C THR A 270 -8.74 -6.99 -8.37
N ASP A 271 -8.75 -5.65 -8.26
CA ASP A 271 -8.69 -4.70 -9.38
C ASP A 271 -7.27 -4.21 -9.66
N ALA A 272 -6.46 -4.14 -8.61
CA ALA A 272 -5.04 -3.85 -8.69
C ALA A 272 -4.26 -4.56 -7.58
N VAL A 273 -2.94 -4.55 -7.68
CA VAL A 273 -2.07 -5.12 -6.65
C VAL A 273 -1.05 -4.09 -6.16
N MET A 274 -0.83 -4.09 -4.84
CA MET A 274 0.22 -3.32 -4.20
C MET A 274 1.47 -4.19 -3.99
N ILE A 275 2.59 -3.80 -4.61
CA ILE A 275 3.82 -4.60 -4.72
C ILE A 275 4.96 -3.91 -3.97
N GLY A 276 5.59 -4.63 -3.05
CA GLY A 276 6.70 -4.14 -2.22
C GLY A 276 8.04 -4.80 -2.58
N SER A 277 8.26 -6.02 -2.12
CA SER A 277 9.56 -6.69 -2.25
C SER A 277 10.06 -6.93 -3.68
N PRO A 278 9.22 -7.17 -4.71
CA PRO A 278 9.69 -7.18 -6.10
C PRO A 278 10.20 -5.81 -6.57
N ILE A 279 9.52 -4.72 -6.22
CA ILE A 279 9.97 -3.37 -6.58
C ILE A 279 11.27 -3.02 -5.86
N ALA A 280 11.41 -3.40 -4.58
CA ALA A 280 12.66 -3.21 -3.84
C ALA A 280 13.89 -3.94 -4.42
N GLN A 281 13.69 -4.87 -5.38
CA GLN A 281 14.77 -5.54 -6.12
C GLN A 281 15.22 -4.81 -7.39
N THR A 282 14.52 -3.73 -7.75
CA THR A 282 14.87 -2.91 -8.91
C THR A 282 16.07 -2.00 -8.62
N LYS A 283 16.80 -1.60 -9.66
CA LYS A 283 17.91 -0.63 -9.53
C LYS A 283 17.44 0.75 -9.07
N GLU A 284 16.19 1.06 -9.38
CA GLU A 284 15.53 2.34 -9.12
C GLU A 284 15.05 2.45 -7.67
N ALA A 285 14.90 1.33 -6.95
CA ALA A 285 14.37 1.34 -5.60
C ALA A 285 15.31 2.03 -4.59
N PRO A 286 14.78 2.91 -3.73
CA PRO A 286 15.55 3.68 -2.74
C PRO A 286 16.20 2.80 -1.65
N GLY A 287 15.66 1.60 -1.44
CA GLY A 287 16.13 0.64 -0.43
C GLY A 287 17.48 -0.02 -0.74
N ARG A 288 18.07 0.20 -1.93
CA ARG A 288 19.42 -0.29 -2.30
C ARG A 288 19.60 -1.80 -2.06
N GLY A 289 18.61 -2.59 -2.46
CA GLY A 289 18.59 -4.04 -2.29
C GLY A 289 18.15 -4.53 -0.90
N TYR A 290 17.68 -3.63 -0.05
CA TYR A 290 17.00 -3.94 1.20
C TYR A 290 15.53 -3.54 1.14
N HIS A 291 14.71 -4.23 1.93
CA HIS A 291 13.29 -3.96 2.07
C HIS A 291 12.89 -3.97 3.55
N TRP A 292 12.06 -3.02 3.96
CA TRP A 292 11.47 -2.97 5.31
C TRP A 292 10.07 -2.38 5.28
N GLY A 293 9.23 -2.82 6.22
CA GLY A 293 7.87 -2.32 6.38
C GLY A 293 7.78 -1.10 7.30
N MET A 294 6.66 -0.35 7.19
CA MET A 294 6.36 0.82 8.02
C MET A 294 6.31 0.53 9.54
N SER A 295 6.10 -0.74 9.93
CA SER A 295 6.01 -1.17 11.33
C SER A 295 7.34 -1.56 11.96
N HIS A 296 8.44 -1.62 11.20
CA HIS A 296 9.76 -1.93 11.73
C HIS A 296 10.28 -0.89 12.74
N PRO A 297 10.22 0.44 12.47
CA PRO A 297 10.76 1.44 13.40
C PRO A 297 9.87 1.70 14.62
N HIS A 298 8.82 0.90 14.86
CA HIS A 298 7.90 1.16 15.97
C HIS A 298 8.65 1.16 17.32
N PRO A 299 8.49 2.19 18.17
CA PRO A 299 9.35 2.39 19.33
C PRO A 299 9.17 1.33 20.42
N ALA A 300 7.93 0.88 20.65
CA ALA A 300 7.64 -0.12 21.68
C ALA A 300 7.67 -1.57 21.16
N LEU A 301 6.99 -1.84 20.05
CA LEU A 301 6.85 -3.17 19.48
C LEU A 301 7.08 -3.15 17.95
N PRO A 302 8.33 -3.34 17.49
CA PRO A 302 8.63 -3.58 16.08
C PRO A 302 7.85 -4.78 15.54
N ARG A 303 7.11 -4.59 14.43
CA ARG A 303 6.31 -5.64 13.77
C ARG A 303 6.70 -5.83 12.32
N GLY A 304 7.97 -5.58 12.03
CA GLY A 304 8.57 -5.82 10.74
C GLY A 304 10.08 -5.95 10.89
N THR A 305 10.74 -6.39 9.84
CA THR A 305 12.19 -6.56 9.79
C THR A 305 12.77 -5.98 8.51
N ARG A 306 14.04 -5.56 8.56
CA ARG A 306 14.79 -5.25 7.35
C ARG A 306 15.29 -6.57 6.76
N ILE A 307 14.87 -6.87 5.54
CA ILE A 307 15.33 -8.04 4.78
C ILE A 307 16.20 -7.62 3.61
N ARG A 308 17.17 -8.47 3.26
CA ARG A 308 17.94 -8.31 2.02
C ARG A 308 17.18 -8.98 0.89
N VAL A 309 16.85 -8.19 -0.14
CA VAL A 309 16.17 -8.69 -1.36
C VAL A 309 17.10 -8.68 -2.58
N GLY A 310 18.23 -7.96 -2.50
CA GLY A 310 19.19 -7.82 -3.58
C GLY A 310 18.73 -6.85 -4.67
N THR A 311 19.56 -6.61 -5.68
CA THR A 311 19.24 -5.77 -6.83
C THR A 311 19.55 -6.55 -8.10
N ASN A 312 18.53 -7.06 -8.77
CA ASN A 312 18.69 -8.05 -9.84
C ASN A 312 17.92 -7.70 -11.14
N THR A 313 17.13 -6.63 -11.15
CA THR A 313 16.31 -6.23 -12.29
C THR A 313 16.18 -4.71 -12.39
N THR A 314 15.57 -4.22 -13.47
CA THR A 314 15.13 -2.81 -13.59
C THR A 314 13.62 -2.73 -13.42
N LEU A 315 13.10 -1.55 -13.10
CA LEU A 315 11.65 -1.33 -13.00
C LEU A 315 10.93 -1.72 -14.30
N GLN A 316 11.48 -1.32 -15.45
CA GLN A 316 10.92 -1.68 -16.76
C GLN A 316 10.85 -3.20 -16.96
N LYS A 317 11.93 -3.91 -16.65
CA LYS A 317 12.00 -5.36 -16.81
C LYS A 317 11.06 -6.08 -15.83
N LEU A 318 10.93 -5.57 -14.61
CA LEU A 318 9.99 -6.11 -13.63
C LEU A 318 8.53 -6.01 -14.11
N LEU A 319 8.14 -4.87 -14.69
CA LEU A 319 6.75 -4.61 -15.09
C LEU A 319 6.37 -5.26 -16.43
N PHE A 320 7.33 -5.37 -17.36
CA PHE A 320 7.04 -5.73 -18.76
C PHE A 320 7.80 -6.95 -19.30
N GLY A 321 8.73 -7.54 -18.54
CA GLY A 321 9.50 -8.72 -18.94
C GLY A 321 10.90 -8.43 -19.49
#